data_AF-K9WE20-F1
#
_entry.id   AF-K9WE20-F1
#
_cell.length_a   1.000
_cell.length_b   1.000
_cell.length_c   1.000
_cell.angle_alpha   90.00
_cell.angle_beta   90.00
_cell.angle_gamma   90.00
#
_symmetry.space_group_name_H-M   'P 1'
#
loop_
_entity.id
_entity.type
_entity.pdbx_description
1 polymer ?
#
loop_
_entity_poly.entity_id
_entity_poly.type
_entity_poly.pdbx_seq_one_letter_code
_entity_poly.pdbx_strand_id
1 'polypeptide(L)'
;MNKSQAIKLLKDEGWTEADAKRALAGIDFSTNPGELAIRRTISSFAGTELIQRQRLQAAQKGMVTKKTKEIERKDEEYGIQINQYEESLKLAKEKYESEIQALLLRKTDLETQVNSIALQNNELLRVNEQLEKDKLESVKVKEELEKDNKNFKNIVDAIKLEIQALLFK
;
A
#
# COMPACT_ATOMS: atom_id res chain seq x y z
N MET A 1 10.33 64.60 -37.51
CA MET A 1 10.79 63.33 -36.92
C MET A 1 9.75 62.26 -37.18
N ASN A 2 10.16 61.04 -37.57
CA ASN A 2 9.21 59.94 -37.77
C ASN A 2 8.84 59.24 -36.44
N LYS A 3 7.76 58.45 -36.44
CA LYS A 3 7.24 57.79 -35.22
C LYS A 3 8.25 56.86 -34.55
N SER A 4 9.06 56.14 -35.33
CA SER A 4 10.07 55.23 -34.80
C SER A 4 11.21 55.99 -34.11
N GLN A 5 11.64 57.11 -34.68
CA GLN A 5 12.64 58.01 -34.09
C GLN A 5 12.13 58.62 -32.80
N ALA A 6 10.85 59.04 -32.75
CA ALA A 6 10.22 59.55 -31.55
C ALA A 6 10.13 58.49 -30.45
N ILE A 7 9.74 57.25 -30.77
CA ILE A 7 9.74 56.15 -29.78
C ILE A 7 11.15 55.87 -29.26
N LYS A 8 12.15 55.86 -30.15
CA LYS A 8 13.55 55.65 -29.76
C LYS A 8 14.04 56.74 -28.79
N LEU A 9 13.77 58.00 -29.11
CA LEU A 9 14.09 59.14 -28.25
C LEU A 9 13.52 58.97 -26.84
N LEU A 10 12.24 58.59 -26.71
CA LEU A 10 11.63 58.38 -25.40
C LEU A 10 12.17 57.16 -24.66
N LYS A 11 12.51 56.08 -25.37
CA LYS A 11 13.17 54.92 -24.77
C LYS A 11 14.56 55.28 -24.23
N ASP A 12 15.32 56.10 -24.97
CA ASP A 12 16.63 56.61 -24.53
C ASP A 12 16.50 57.52 -23.28
N GLU A 13 15.33 58.12 -23.07
CA GLU A 13 14.96 58.90 -21.88
C GLU A 13 14.36 58.06 -20.74
N GLY A 14 14.41 56.73 -20.83
CA GLY A 14 13.95 55.82 -19.78
C GLY A 14 12.46 55.48 -19.81
N TRP A 15 11.74 55.82 -20.88
CA TRP A 15 10.35 55.41 -21.05
C TRP A 15 10.26 53.96 -21.52
N THR A 16 9.19 53.26 -21.08
CA THR A 16 8.87 51.98 -21.70
C THR A 16 8.35 52.21 -23.11
N GLU A 17 8.56 51.24 -24.01
CA GLU A 17 8.04 51.34 -25.38
C GLU A 17 6.51 51.49 -25.42
N ALA A 18 5.81 50.86 -24.47
CA ALA A 18 4.36 50.98 -24.35
C ALA A 18 3.92 52.38 -23.91
N ASP A 19 4.62 52.98 -22.94
CA ASP A 19 4.32 54.33 -22.47
C ASP A 19 4.70 55.39 -23.52
N ALA A 20 5.81 55.20 -24.25
CA ALA A 20 6.16 56.03 -25.40
C ALA A 20 5.08 55.96 -26.49
N LYS A 21 4.58 54.76 -26.84
CA LYS A 21 3.50 54.61 -27.82
C LYS A 21 2.19 55.29 -27.38
N ARG A 22 1.87 55.25 -26.07
CA ARG A 22 0.67 55.90 -25.51
C ARG A 22 0.78 57.42 -25.54
N ALA A 23 1.91 57.98 -25.11
CA ALA A 23 2.11 59.43 -25.12
C ALA A 23 2.15 60.03 -26.54
N LEU A 24 2.63 59.25 -27.51
CA LEU A 24 2.65 59.65 -28.92
C LEU A 24 1.34 59.37 -29.67
N ALA A 25 0.31 58.81 -29.02
CA ALA A 25 -0.92 58.39 -29.69
C ALA A 25 -1.72 59.57 -30.30
N GLY A 26 -1.62 60.76 -29.71
CA GLY A 26 -2.27 61.98 -30.20
C GLY A 26 -1.46 62.82 -31.19
N ILE A 27 -0.27 62.37 -31.60
CA ILE A 27 0.61 63.13 -32.49
C ILE A 27 0.38 62.70 -33.94
N ASP A 28 0.07 63.68 -34.80
CA ASP A 28 0.03 63.48 -36.24
C ASP A 28 1.44 63.55 -36.85
N PHE A 29 1.99 62.38 -37.18
CA PHE A 29 3.32 62.27 -37.79
C PHE A 29 3.35 62.61 -39.29
N SER A 30 2.20 62.81 -39.94
CA SER A 30 2.14 63.25 -41.34
C SER A 30 2.67 64.68 -41.52
N THR A 31 2.59 65.48 -40.46
CA THR A 31 3.12 66.86 -40.40
C THR A 31 4.63 66.93 -40.16
N ASN A 32 5.32 65.79 -40.06
CA ASN A 32 6.74 65.66 -39.73
C ASN A 32 7.15 66.48 -38.49
N PRO A 33 6.49 66.28 -37.33
CA PRO A 33 6.70 67.10 -36.13
C PRO A 33 8.17 67.05 -35.69
N GLY A 34 8.72 68.22 -35.35
CA GLY A 34 10.07 68.32 -34.79
C GLY A 34 10.13 67.80 -33.35
N GLU A 35 11.34 67.56 -32.85
CA GLU A 35 11.56 67.05 -31.48
C GLU A 35 10.89 67.92 -30.40
N LEU A 36 10.98 69.25 -30.53
CA LEU A 36 10.36 70.19 -29.60
C LEU A 36 8.82 70.05 -29.56
N ALA A 37 8.19 69.81 -30.71
CA ALA A 37 6.74 69.60 -30.79
C ALA A 37 6.33 68.28 -30.11
N ILE A 38 7.16 67.24 -30.26
CA ILE A 38 6.96 65.96 -29.58
C ILE A 38 7.08 66.13 -28.07
N ARG A 39 8.16 66.75 -27.58
CA ARG A 39 8.39 67.00 -26.15
C ARG A 39 7.28 67.81 -25.50
N ARG A 40 6.77 68.84 -26.17
CA ARG A 40 5.64 69.64 -25.68
C ARG A 40 4.38 68.80 -25.54
N THR A 41 4.07 67.98 -26.54
CA THR A 41 2.84 67.18 -26.55
C THR A 41 2.85 66.12 -25.45
N ILE A 42 3.97 65.40 -25.29
CA ILE A 42 4.11 64.32 -24.30
C ILE A 42 4.35 64.83 -22.87
N SER A 43 4.65 66.12 -22.67
CA SER A 43 4.97 66.69 -21.36
C SER A 43 3.83 66.49 -20.34
N SER A 44 2.59 66.48 -20.82
CA SER A 44 1.40 66.15 -20.03
C SER A 44 1.42 64.73 -19.47
N PHE A 45 1.96 63.77 -20.24
CA PHE A 45 2.10 62.37 -19.85
C PHE A 45 3.36 62.13 -19.00
N ALA A 46 4.43 62.87 -19.27
CA ALA A 46 5.77 62.70 -18.69
C ALA A 46 5.87 62.94 -17.17
N GLY A 47 4.88 63.59 -16.58
CA GLY A 47 4.83 63.93 -15.16
C GLY A 47 4.16 62.84 -14.31
N THR A 48 3.00 63.19 -13.75
CA THR A 48 2.27 62.34 -12.80
C THR A 48 1.81 61.02 -13.40
N GLU A 49 1.40 61.01 -14.67
CA GLU A 49 0.90 59.78 -15.33
C GLU A 49 2.02 58.74 -15.53
N LEU A 50 3.18 59.14 -16.06
CA LEU A 50 4.32 58.24 -16.23
C LEU A 50 4.78 57.67 -14.90
N ILE A 51 4.92 58.50 -13.86
CA ILE A 51 5.34 58.06 -12.52
C ILE A 51 4.33 57.09 -11.92
N GLN A 52 3.02 57.36 -12.02
CA GLN A 52 1.97 56.47 -11.51
C GLN A 52 2.01 55.12 -12.21
N ARG A 53 2.16 55.10 -13.54
CA ARG A 53 2.25 53.85 -14.32
C ARG A 53 3.48 53.05 -13.96
N GLN A 54 4.65 53.67 -13.84
CA GLN A 54 5.88 52.99 -13.45
C GLN A 54 5.75 52.37 -12.04
N ARG A 55 5.14 53.09 -11.09
CA ARG A 55 4.84 52.55 -9.74
C ARG A 55 3.88 51.35 -9.80
N LEU A 56 2.82 51.44 -10.60
CA LEU A 56 1.87 50.34 -10.77
C LEU A 56 2.53 49.12 -11.41
N GLN A 57 3.36 49.30 -12.44
CA GLN A 57 4.10 48.22 -13.07
C GLN A 57 5.09 47.57 -12.09
N ALA A 58 5.81 48.36 -11.29
CA ALA A 58 6.72 47.85 -10.27
C ALA A 58 5.97 47.05 -9.18
N ALA A 59 4.82 47.56 -8.71
CA ALA A 59 3.97 46.86 -7.75
C ALA A 59 3.42 45.54 -8.32
N GLN A 60 2.95 45.55 -9.58
CA GLN A 60 2.50 44.34 -10.27
C GLN A 60 3.62 43.31 -10.41
N LYS A 61 4.82 43.73 -10.84
CA LYS A 61 5.99 42.85 -10.91
C LYS A 61 6.32 42.24 -9.55
N GLY A 62 6.36 43.05 -8.49
CA GLY A 62 6.59 42.57 -7.14
C GLY A 62 5.53 41.55 -6.67
N MET A 63 4.26 41.78 -7.00
CA MET A 63 3.17 40.85 -6.70
C MET A 63 3.32 39.53 -7.46
N VAL A 64 3.64 39.58 -8.76
CA VAL A 64 3.89 38.38 -9.57
C VAL A 64 5.06 37.60 -9.00
N THR A 65 6.21 38.24 -8.75
CA THR A 65 7.37 37.56 -8.17
C THR A 65 7.06 36.91 -6.82
N LYS A 66 6.30 37.58 -5.95
CA LYS A 66 5.88 37.01 -4.67
C LYS A 66 5.01 35.76 -4.87
N LYS A 67 4.03 35.83 -5.78
CA LYS A 67 3.16 34.69 -6.07
C LYS A 67 3.91 33.54 -6.72
N THR A 68 4.83 33.80 -7.64
CA THR A 68 5.67 32.77 -8.26
C THR A 68 6.48 32.02 -7.21
N LYS A 69 7.16 32.75 -6.30
CA LYS A 69 7.91 32.12 -5.20
C LYS A 69 7.03 31.31 -4.24
N GLU A 70 5.80 31.79 -3.99
CA GLU A 70 4.85 31.04 -3.16
C GLU A 70 4.40 29.74 -3.83
N ILE A 71 4.18 29.77 -5.15
CA ILE A 71 3.84 28.59 -5.95
C ILE A 71 5.00 27.60 -5.93
N GLU A 72 6.23 28.04 -6.24
CA GLU A 72 7.43 27.19 -6.21
C GLU A 72 7.59 26.49 -4.86
N ARG A 73 7.46 27.23 -3.75
CA ARG A 73 7.54 26.65 -2.41
C ARG A 73 6.43 25.62 -2.15
N LYS A 74 5.19 25.90 -2.57
CA LYS A 74 4.08 24.95 -2.42
C LYS A 74 4.30 23.69 -3.25
N ASP A 75 4.81 23.84 -4.47
CA ASP A 75 5.11 22.72 -5.36
C ASP A 75 6.21 21.83 -4.76
N GLU A 76 7.25 22.43 -4.16
CA GLU A 76 8.28 21.70 -3.40
C GLU A 76 7.70 20.98 -2.18
N GLU A 77 6.87 21.67 -1.37
CA GLU A 77 6.21 21.09 -0.19
C GLU A 77 5.32 19.90 -0.58
N TYR A 78 4.51 20.03 -1.62
CA TYR A 78 3.67 18.94 -2.12
C TYR A 78 4.51 17.81 -2.73
N GLY A 79 5.59 18.12 -3.45
CA GLY A 79 6.50 17.10 -3.96
C GLY A 79 7.10 16.25 -2.85
N ILE A 80 7.53 16.87 -1.76
CA ILE A 80 8.04 16.15 -0.57
C ILE A 80 6.95 15.29 0.06
N GLN A 81 5.74 15.83 0.25
CA GLN A 81 4.62 15.08 0.83
C GLN A 81 4.23 13.87 -0.03
N ILE A 82 4.15 14.04 -1.35
CA ILE A 82 3.86 12.96 -2.30
C ILE A 82 4.92 11.86 -2.18
N ASN A 83 6.20 12.21 -2.19
CA ASN A 83 7.28 11.23 -2.05
C ASN A 83 7.20 10.46 -0.71
N GLN A 84 6.94 11.16 0.40
CA GLN A 84 6.75 10.52 1.71
C GLN A 84 5.57 9.55 1.72
N TYR A 85 4.44 9.94 1.10
CA TYR A 85 3.29 9.07 0.97
C TYR A 85 3.60 7.85 0.12
N GLU A 86 4.27 8.02 -1.02
CA GLU A 86 4.68 6.91 -1.90
C GLU A 86 5.61 5.92 -1.20
N GLU A 87 6.60 6.41 -0.47
CA GLU A 87 7.52 5.59 0.34
C GLU A 87 6.76 4.81 1.43
N SER A 88 5.88 5.49 2.18
CA SER A 88 5.08 4.84 3.23
C SER A 88 4.17 3.75 2.66
N LEU A 89 3.58 3.99 1.48
CA LEU A 89 2.69 3.07 0.80
C LEU A 89 3.46 1.87 0.25
N LYS A 90 4.68 2.07 -0.24
CA LYS A 90 5.58 0.99 -0.65
C LYS A 90 5.94 0.09 0.53
N LEU A 91 6.36 0.66 1.65
CA LEU A 91 6.70 -0.09 2.87
C LEU A 91 5.50 -0.87 3.41
N ALA A 92 4.31 -0.27 3.40
CA ALA A 92 3.08 -0.95 3.82
C ALA A 92 2.76 -2.15 2.92
N LYS A 93 2.89 -2.00 1.59
CA LYS A 93 2.70 -3.11 0.64
C LYS A 93 3.67 -4.25 0.89
N GLU A 94 4.96 -3.96 1.01
CA GLU A 94 6.01 -4.97 1.27
C GLU A 94 5.76 -5.71 2.58
N LYS A 95 5.31 -5.00 3.63
CA LYS A 95 4.92 -5.61 4.91
C LYS A 95 3.75 -6.58 4.74
N TYR A 96 2.67 -6.17 4.08
CA TYR A 96 1.49 -7.01 3.88
C TYR A 96 1.79 -8.21 2.97
N GLU A 97 2.61 -8.04 1.93
CA GLU A 97 3.06 -9.14 1.09
C GLU A 97 3.84 -10.18 1.89
N SER A 98 4.76 -9.74 2.75
CA SER A 98 5.52 -10.61 3.65
C SER A 98 4.62 -11.37 4.63
N GLU A 99 3.61 -10.70 5.18
CA GLU A 99 2.64 -11.31 6.10
C GLU A 99 1.77 -12.35 5.39
N ILE A 100 1.31 -12.05 4.17
CA ILE A 100 0.55 -13.00 3.34
C ILE A 100 1.38 -14.25 3.04
N GLN A 101 2.66 -14.10 2.68
CA GLN A 101 3.56 -15.23 2.43
C GLN A 101 3.76 -16.09 3.69
N ALA A 102 3.96 -15.46 4.86
CA ALA A 102 4.10 -16.17 6.12
C ALA A 102 2.82 -16.96 6.47
N LEU A 103 1.64 -16.38 6.23
CA LEU A 103 0.36 -17.06 6.45
C LEU A 103 0.16 -18.23 5.49
N LEU A 104 0.57 -18.11 4.23
CA LEU A 104 0.50 -19.20 3.25
C LEU A 104 1.41 -20.38 3.63
N LEU A 105 2.63 -20.09 4.08
CA LEU A 105 3.55 -21.12 4.56
C LEU A 105 2.94 -21.86 5.76
N ARG A 106 2.46 -21.11 6.76
CA ARG A 106 1.81 -21.69 7.94
C ARG A 106 0.57 -22.51 7.59
N LYS A 107 -0.24 -22.05 6.64
CA LYS A 107 -1.41 -22.80 6.15
C LYS A 107 -0.97 -24.14 5.57
N THR A 108 0.08 -24.15 4.76
CA THR A 108 0.61 -25.37 4.13
C THR A 108 1.12 -26.34 5.19
N ASP A 109 1.87 -25.86 6.18
CA ASP A 109 2.33 -26.69 7.30
C ASP A 109 1.15 -27.32 8.07
N LEU A 110 0.12 -26.53 8.37
CA LEU A 110 -1.09 -27.05 9.04
C LEU A 110 -1.83 -28.09 8.20
N GLU A 111 -1.95 -27.89 6.89
CA GLU A 111 -2.55 -28.88 5.98
C GLU A 111 -1.77 -30.20 6.00
N THR A 112 -0.43 -30.15 6.00
CA THR A 112 0.40 -31.36 6.11
C THR A 112 0.22 -32.07 7.45
N GLN A 113 0.13 -31.32 8.56
CA GLN A 113 -0.12 -31.88 9.89
C GLN A 113 -1.50 -32.54 9.98
N VAL A 114 -2.53 -31.90 9.46
CA VAL A 114 -3.89 -32.45 9.43
C VAL A 114 -3.93 -33.75 8.63
N ASN A 115 -3.29 -33.79 7.46
CA ASN A 115 -3.20 -34.99 6.64
C ASN A 115 -2.46 -36.12 7.36
N SER A 116 -1.35 -35.81 8.05
CA SER A 116 -0.61 -36.79 8.86
C SER A 116 -1.46 -37.37 9.99
N ILE A 117 -2.17 -36.51 10.73
CA ILE A 117 -3.08 -36.92 11.81
C ILE A 117 -4.22 -37.78 11.25
N ALA A 118 -4.79 -37.41 10.10
CA ALA A 118 -5.83 -38.21 9.46
C ALA A 118 -5.35 -39.62 9.10
N LEU A 119 -4.12 -39.75 8.58
CA LEU A 119 -3.50 -41.05 8.31
C LEU A 119 -3.27 -41.86 9.59
N GLN A 120 -2.75 -41.22 10.64
CA GLN A 120 -2.55 -41.87 11.94
C GLN A 120 -3.86 -42.36 12.56
N ASN A 121 -4.93 -41.56 12.49
CA ASN A 121 -6.25 -41.94 12.99
C ASN A 121 -6.83 -43.14 12.24
N ASN A 122 -6.67 -43.17 10.91
CA ASN A 122 -7.11 -44.31 10.11
C ASN A 122 -6.37 -45.60 10.49
N GLU A 123 -5.08 -45.51 10.78
CA GLU A 123 -4.30 -46.66 11.23
C GLU A 123 -4.73 -47.12 12.63
N LEU A 124 -4.93 -46.19 13.57
CA LEU A 124 -5.44 -46.52 14.90
C LEU A 124 -6.83 -47.17 14.87
N LEU A 125 -7.71 -46.73 13.96
CA LEU A 125 -9.01 -47.36 13.75
C LEU A 125 -8.86 -48.82 13.32
N ARG A 126 -7.96 -49.10 12.36
CA ARG A 126 -7.66 -50.47 11.92
C ARG A 126 -7.10 -51.34 13.04
N VAL A 127 -6.17 -50.81 13.82
CA VAL A 127 -5.59 -51.53 14.97
C VAL A 127 -6.67 -51.84 16.01
N ASN A 128 -7.55 -50.88 16.31
CA ASN A 128 -8.66 -51.10 17.24
C ASN A 128 -9.65 -52.16 16.74
N GLU A 129 -10.00 -52.14 15.44
CA GLU A 129 -10.83 -53.19 14.83
C GLU A 129 -10.21 -54.58 14.95
N GLN A 130 -8.89 -54.69 14.77
CA GLN A 130 -8.18 -55.96 14.93
C GLN A 130 -8.15 -56.42 16.39
N LEU A 131 -7.87 -55.51 17.33
CA LEU A 131 -7.85 -55.82 18.76
C LEU A 131 -9.21 -56.31 19.28
N GLU A 132 -10.32 -55.73 18.81
CA GLU A 132 -11.66 -56.21 19.19
C GLU A 132 -11.95 -57.62 18.64
N LYS A 133 -11.45 -57.96 17.44
CA LYS A 133 -11.53 -59.34 16.92
C LYS A 133 -10.70 -60.31 17.77
N ASP A 134 -9.46 -59.96 18.07
CA ASP A 134 -8.55 -60.80 18.85
C ASP A 134 -9.07 -61.02 20.29
N LYS A 135 -9.68 -59.97 20.87
CA LYS A 135 -10.35 -60.04 22.16
C LYS A 135 -11.55 -60.98 22.14
N LEU A 136 -12.39 -60.90 21.11
CA LEU A 136 -13.54 -61.81 20.94
C LEU A 136 -13.08 -63.26 20.83
N GLU A 137 -12.00 -63.52 20.08
CA GLU A 137 -11.43 -64.85 19.92
C GLU A 137 -10.87 -65.39 21.25
N SER A 138 -10.15 -64.54 22.00
CA SER A 138 -9.63 -64.90 23.33
C SER A 138 -10.74 -65.25 24.32
N VAL A 139 -11.89 -64.56 24.25
CA VAL A 139 -13.06 -64.88 25.08
C VAL A 139 -13.60 -66.27 24.75
N LYS A 140 -13.74 -66.63 23.47
CA LYS A 140 -14.17 -67.98 23.06
C LYS A 140 -13.21 -69.06 23.57
N VAL A 141 -11.91 -68.88 23.38
CA VAL A 141 -10.89 -69.83 23.86
C VAL A 141 -10.98 -69.99 25.37
N LYS A 142 -11.21 -68.90 26.10
CA LYS A 142 -11.41 -68.95 27.56
C LYS A 142 -12.67 -69.77 27.93
N GLU A 143 -13.79 -69.55 27.25
CA GLU A 143 -15.04 -70.31 27.49
C GLU A 143 -14.87 -71.80 27.21
N GLU A 144 -14.15 -72.17 26.14
CA GLU A 144 -13.82 -73.56 25.83
C GLU A 144 -12.95 -74.21 26.91
N LEU A 145 -11.89 -73.53 27.36
CA LEU A 145 -11.03 -74.02 28.44
C LEU A 145 -11.78 -74.18 29.77
N GLU A 146 -12.70 -73.26 30.09
CA GLU A 146 -13.55 -73.39 31.28
C GLU A 146 -14.46 -74.63 31.21
N LYS A 147 -15.00 -74.93 30.02
CA LYS A 147 -15.79 -76.14 29.76
C LYS A 147 -14.95 -77.41 29.91
N ASP A 148 -13.75 -77.43 29.32
CA ASP A 148 -12.83 -78.57 29.39
C ASP A 148 -12.34 -78.81 30.83
N ASN A 149 -11.99 -77.75 31.57
CA ASN A 149 -11.64 -77.86 32.98
C ASN A 149 -12.77 -78.46 33.82
N LYS A 150 -14.03 -78.08 33.55
CA LYS A 150 -15.19 -78.69 34.21
C LYS A 150 -15.33 -80.17 33.87
N ASN A 151 -15.13 -80.55 32.60
CA ASN A 151 -15.16 -81.95 32.18
C ASN A 151 -14.04 -82.77 32.85
N PHE A 152 -12.81 -82.26 32.88
CA PHE A 152 -11.69 -82.92 33.55
C PHE A 152 -11.93 -83.09 35.04
N LYS A 153 -12.47 -82.07 35.72
CA LYS A 153 -12.86 -82.18 37.13
C LYS A 153 -13.84 -83.33 37.34
N ASN A 154 -14.88 -83.43 36.51
CA ASN A 154 -15.85 -84.53 36.58
C ASN A 154 -15.21 -85.90 36.36
N ILE A 155 -14.29 -86.04 35.39
CA ILE A 155 -13.55 -87.30 35.14
C ILE A 155 -12.66 -87.66 36.34
N VAL A 156 -11.92 -86.69 36.88
CA VAL A 156 -11.06 -86.89 38.05
C VAL A 156 -11.89 -87.32 39.27
N ASP A 157 -13.04 -86.70 39.49
CA ASP A 157 -13.94 -87.05 40.58
C ASP A 157 -14.53 -88.47 40.39
N ALA A 158 -14.87 -88.86 39.15
CA ALA A 158 -15.29 -90.22 38.83
C ALA A 158 -14.21 -91.27 39.10
N ILE A 159 -12.96 -91.02 38.68
CA ILE A 159 -11.81 -91.91 38.95
C ILE A 159 -11.57 -92.03 40.46
N LYS A 160 -11.65 -90.92 41.22
CA LYS A 160 -11.51 -90.96 42.69
C LYS A 160 -12.56 -91.85 43.34
N LEU A 161 -13.81 -91.78 42.89
CA LEU A 161 -14.90 -92.64 43.37
C LEU A 161 -14.64 -94.12 43.04
N GLU A 162 -14.17 -94.44 41.84
CA GLU A 162 -13.79 -95.80 41.44
C GLU A 162 -12.65 -96.36 42.30
N ILE A 163 -11.60 -95.57 42.54
CA ILE A 163 -10.48 -95.95 43.40
C ILE A 163 -10.96 -96.19 44.84
N GLN A 164 -11.81 -95.32 45.38
CA GLN A 164 -12.40 -95.52 46.71
C GLN A 164 -13.21 -96.82 46.75
N ALA A 165 -14.05 -97.09 45.75
CA ALA A 165 -14.83 -98.32 45.68
C ALA A 165 -13.96 -99.59 45.59
N LEU A 166 -12.78 -99.51 44.97
CA LEU A 166 -11.81 -100.61 44.90
C LEU A 166 -11.06 -100.83 46.23
N LEU A 167 -10.76 -99.78 46.98
CA LEU A 167 -10.03 -99.86 48.26
C LEU A 167 -10.87 -100.40 49.43
N PHE A 168 -12.20 -100.39 49.32
CA PHE A 168 -13.14 -100.89 50.35
C PHE A 168 -13.76 -102.26 50.02
N LYS A 169 -13.25 -102.95 48.99
CA LYS A 169 -13.56 -104.35 48.68
C LYS A 169 -12.49 -105.28 49.22
#